data_AF-A0A3D3NVT2-F1
#
_entry.id   AF-A0A3D3NVT2-F1
#
_cell.length_a   1.000
_cell.length_b   1.000
_cell.length_c   1.000
_cell.angle_alpha   90.00
_cell.angle_beta   90.00
_cell.angle_gamma   90.00
#
_symmetry.space_group_name_H-M   'P 1'
#
loop_
_entity.id
_entity.type
_entity.pdbx_description
1 polymer ?
#
loop_
_entity_poly.entity_id
_entity_poly.type
_entity_poly.pdbx_seq_one_letter_code
_entity_poly.pdbx_strand_id
1 'polypeptide(L)'
;MIKHWEDGNYRVYTRPASEEIIMGHYMGDGAILGMSDPTVISAGSDSRYVVFTRQLTSGGIEHYYIAKKVSGEGDVSGPFTPDAYKAIATKLALPEFSWHLKQP
;
A
#
# COMPACT_ATOMS: atom_id res chain seq x y z
N MET A 1 17.55 1.26 -4.12
CA MET A 1 16.17 1.40 -3.63
C MET A 1 16.23 1.46 -2.11
N ILE A 2 15.49 2.37 -1.47
CA ILE A 2 15.40 2.44 -0.01
C ILE A 2 14.11 1.74 0.41
N LYS A 3 14.19 0.68 1.23
CA LYS A 3 13.02 -0.07 1.71
C LYS A 3 12.52 0.54 3.02
N HIS A 4 11.21 0.75 3.14
CA HIS A 4 10.57 1.37 4.30
C HIS A 4 9.74 0.38 5.12
N TRP A 5 9.07 -0.55 4.45
CA TRP A 5 8.19 -1.53 5.07
C TRP A 5 8.13 -2.80 4.21
N GLU A 6 7.93 -3.96 4.83
CA GLU A 6 7.68 -5.21 4.11
C GLU A 6 6.83 -6.18 4.93
N ASP A 7 6.07 -7.02 4.23
CA ASP A 7 5.48 -8.24 4.76
C ASP A 7 5.33 -9.29 3.64
N GLY A 8 6.07 -10.39 3.76
CA GLY A 8 6.20 -11.39 2.71
C GLY A 8 6.75 -10.75 1.42
N ASN A 9 5.99 -10.89 0.33
CA ASN A 9 6.37 -10.32 -0.97
C ASN A 9 5.92 -8.86 -1.13
N TYR A 10 5.15 -8.29 -0.21
CA TYR A 10 4.70 -6.90 -0.30
C TYR A 10 5.71 -5.96 0.35
N ARG A 11 6.00 -4.83 -0.28
CA ARG A 11 6.99 -3.86 0.21
C ARG A 11 6.64 -2.42 -0.15
N VAL A 12 6.95 -1.52 0.78
CA VAL A 12 7.01 -0.07 0.52
C VAL A 12 8.47 0.34 0.34
N TYR A 13 8.78 1.06 -0.74
CA TYR A 13 10.14 1.50 -1.04
C TYR A 13 10.20 2.79 -1.85
N THR A 14 11.27 3.56 -1.69
CA THR A 14 11.58 4.72 -2.54
C THR A 14 12.29 4.30 -3.80
N ARG A 15 11.78 4.78 -4.94
CA ARG A 15 12.44 4.70 -6.24
C ARG A 15 13.58 5.74 -6.31
N PRO A 16 14.84 5.32 -6.56
CA PRO A 16 15.98 6.25 -6.53
C PRO A 16 15.93 7.38 -7.57
N ALA A 17 15.25 7.17 -8.70
CA ALA A 17 15.23 8.13 -9.80
C ALA A 17 14.11 9.18 -9.68
N SER A 18 12.94 8.79 -9.18
CA SER A 18 11.76 9.65 -9.08
C SER A 18 11.44 10.10 -7.64
N GLU A 19 12.13 9.53 -6.65
CA GLU A 19 11.86 9.70 -5.21
C GLU A 19 10.45 9.26 -4.76
N GLU A 20 9.62 8.72 -5.65
CA GLU A 20 8.31 8.16 -5.35
C GLU A 20 8.41 7.02 -4.34
N ILE A 21 7.48 7.00 -3.37
CA ILE A 21 7.36 5.94 -2.38
C ILE A 21 6.21 5.02 -2.78
N ILE A 22 6.52 3.80 -3.19
CA ILE A 22 5.54 2.94 -3.85
C ILE A 22 5.29 1.65 -3.06
N MET A 23 4.08 1.10 -3.17
CA MET A 23 3.76 -0.27 -2.76
C MET A 23 4.02 -1.21 -3.95
N GLY A 24 4.71 -2.32 -3.73
CA GLY A 24 4.95 -3.31 -4.79
C GLY A 24 4.96 -4.74 -4.28
N HIS A 25 4.82 -5.69 -5.19
CA HIS A 25 4.82 -7.13 -4.92
C HIS A 25 6.02 -7.81 -5.61
N TYR A 26 6.85 -8.48 -4.84
CA TYR A 26 8.07 -9.11 -5.33
C TYR A 26 7.80 -10.54 -5.83
N MET A 27 7.76 -10.72 -7.16
CA MET A 27 7.87 -12.03 -7.80
C MET A 27 8.96 -11.98 -8.87
N GLY A 28 10.18 -12.43 -8.54
CA GLY A 28 11.30 -12.62 -9.48
C GLY A 28 11.88 -11.34 -10.09
N ASP A 29 11.06 -10.59 -10.82
CA ASP A 29 11.43 -9.43 -11.65
C ASP A 29 10.77 -8.12 -11.21
N GLY A 30 10.07 -8.12 -10.08
CA GLY A 30 9.51 -6.91 -9.45
C GLY A 30 8.25 -6.40 -10.14
N ALA A 31 7.09 -6.99 -9.80
CA ALA A 31 5.82 -6.41 -10.16
C ALA A 31 5.61 -5.13 -9.34
N ILE A 32 5.52 -4.01 -10.04
CA ILE A 32 5.19 -2.72 -9.46
C ILE A 32 3.69 -2.56 -9.61
N LEU A 33 2.97 -2.23 -8.52
CA LEU A 33 1.64 -1.67 -8.68
C LEU A 33 1.79 -0.41 -9.54
N GLY A 34 1.30 -0.50 -10.78
CA GLY A 34 1.42 0.50 -11.83
C GLY A 34 0.59 1.76 -11.56
N MET A 35 0.69 2.29 -10.35
CA MET A 35 0.18 3.60 -10.00
C MET A 35 1.28 4.60 -10.35
N SER A 36 0.99 5.55 -11.24
CA SER A 36 1.87 6.71 -11.49
C SER A 36 1.78 7.68 -10.31
N ASP A 37 2.91 8.28 -9.94
CA ASP A 37 3.02 9.28 -8.86
C ASP A 37 2.53 8.86 -7.45
N PRO A 38 2.68 7.60 -6.97
CA PRO A 38 2.22 7.28 -5.63
C PRO A 38 3.27 7.71 -4.61
N THR A 39 2.87 8.55 -3.67
CA THR A 39 3.55 8.67 -2.37
C THR A 39 2.73 7.89 -1.37
N VAL A 40 3.09 6.62 -1.17
CA VAL A 40 2.54 5.79 -0.10
C VAL A 40 3.01 6.37 1.23
N ILE A 41 2.06 6.76 2.07
CA ILE A 41 2.34 7.42 3.36
C ILE A 41 2.05 6.51 4.56
N SER A 42 1.36 5.39 4.37
CA SER A 42 1.20 4.37 5.40
C SER A 42 0.99 2.99 4.81
N ALA A 43 1.34 1.95 5.57
CA ALA A 43 1.15 0.56 5.21
C ALA A 43 0.99 -0.34 6.44
N GLY A 44 0.27 -1.45 6.29
CA GLY A 44 0.08 -2.46 7.33
C GLY A 44 -0.42 -3.77 6.73
N SER A 45 -0.44 -4.83 7.53
CA SER A 45 -0.87 -6.13 7.07
C SER A 45 -1.23 -7.08 8.20
N ASP A 46 -2.01 -8.11 7.85
CA ASP A 46 -2.22 -9.32 8.66
C ASP A 46 -2.12 -10.57 7.77
N SER A 47 -2.60 -11.71 8.26
CA SER A 47 -2.61 -12.96 7.49
C SER A 47 -3.47 -12.94 6.22
N ARG A 48 -4.40 -11.99 6.07
CA ARG A 48 -5.40 -11.94 4.98
C ARG A 48 -5.25 -10.73 4.08
N TYR A 49 -4.77 -9.61 4.60
CA TYR A 49 -4.79 -8.32 3.91
C TYR A 49 -3.46 -7.59 4.03
N VAL A 50 -3.18 -6.79 3.02
CA VAL A 50 -2.24 -5.66 3.09
C VAL A 50 -3.07 -4.40 2.92
N VAL A 51 -2.80 -3.36 3.69
CA VAL A 51 -3.43 -2.05 3.60
C VAL A 51 -2.39 -0.99 3.35
N PHE A 52 -2.74 0.03 2.58
CA PHE A 52 -1.86 1.19 2.40
C PHE A 52 -2.67 2.44 2.05
N THR A 53 -2.08 3.60 2.31
CA THR A 53 -2.62 4.88 1.85
C THR A 53 -1.63 5.59 0.97
N ARG A 54 -2.14 6.38 0.02
CA ARG A 54 -1.32 7.29 -0.79
C ARG A 54 -1.81 8.72 -0.64
N GLN A 55 -0.86 9.64 -0.71
CA GLN A 55 -1.12 11.06 -0.85
C GLN A 55 -1.03 11.45 -2.32
N LEU A 56 -2.10 12.06 -2.83
CA LEU A 56 -2.12 12.64 -4.16
C LEU A 56 -1.38 13.98 -4.15
N THR A 57 -0.81 14.35 -5.30
CA THR A 57 -0.20 15.68 -5.52
C THR A 57 -1.19 16.83 -5.29
N SER A 58 -2.49 16.57 -5.48
CA SER A 58 -3.58 17.51 -5.17
C SER A 58 -3.88 17.67 -3.68
N GLY A 59 -3.22 16.89 -2.81
CA GLY A 59 -3.44 16.89 -1.35
C GLY A 59 -4.49 15.89 -0.86
N GLY A 60 -5.18 15.17 -1.76
CA GLY A 60 -6.12 14.12 -1.39
C GLY A 60 -5.44 12.89 -0.80
N ILE A 61 -6.14 12.16 0.07
CA ILE A 61 -5.69 10.86 0.62
C ILE A 61 -6.61 9.77 0.12
N GLU A 62 -6.00 8.73 -0.43
CA GLU A 62 -6.71 7.53 -0.90
C GLU A 62 -6.22 6.31 -0.15
N HIS A 63 -7.17 5.40 0.13
CA HIS A 63 -6.92 4.20 0.89
C HIS A 63 -7.14 2.96 0.03
N TYR A 64 -6.36 1.93 0.30
CA TYR A 64 -6.35 0.68 -0.46
C TYR A 64 -6.21 -0.51 0.47
N TYR A 65 -6.70 -1.65 0.00
CA TYR A 65 -6.30 -2.94 0.56
C TYR A 65 -6.03 -3.95 -0.57
N ILE A 66 -5.26 -4.98 -0.25
CA ILE A 66 -4.93 -6.11 -1.12
C ILE A 66 -5.33 -7.38 -0.37
N ALA A 67 -6.20 -8.19 -0.94
CA ALA A 67 -6.51 -9.50 -0.39
C ALA A 67 -5.40 -10.49 -0.76
N LYS A 68 -4.67 -11.00 0.24
CA LYS A 68 -3.57 -11.95 0.02
C LYS A 68 -4.10 -13.24 -0.58
N LYS A 69 -3.43 -13.76 -1.61
CA LYS A 69 -3.69 -15.07 -2.20
C LYS A 69 -2.66 -16.08 -1.70
N VAL A 70 -3.03 -17.36 -1.69
CA VAL A 70 -2.12 -18.47 -1.32
C VAL A 70 -0.91 -18.53 -2.27
N SER A 71 -1.09 -18.13 -3.53
CA SER A 71 -0.02 -17.94 -4.50
C SER A 71 -0.30 -16.71 -5.36
N GLY A 72 0.76 -16.02 -5.74
CA GLY A 72 0.69 -14.83 -6.59
C GLY A 72 0.32 -13.54 -5.86
N GLU A 73 0.13 -12.49 -6.65
CA GLU A 73 -0.28 -11.17 -6.19
C GLU A 73 -1.78 -11.11 -5.92
N GLY A 74 -2.16 -10.49 -4.81
CA GLY A 74 -3.54 -10.23 -4.45
C GLY A 74 -4.16 -9.12 -5.30
N ASP A 75 -5.49 -9.08 -5.36
CA ASP A 75 -6.18 -8.03 -6.11
C ASP A 75 -6.22 -6.75 -5.28
N VAL A 76 -5.78 -5.63 -5.88
CA VAL A 76 -5.84 -4.32 -5.23
C VAL A 76 -7.26 -3.78 -5.31
N SER A 77 -7.77 -3.38 -4.16
CA SER A 77 -9.08 -2.76 -3.99
C SER A 77 -8.91 -1.32 -3.54
N GLY A 78 -9.52 -0.40 -4.29
CA GLY A 78 -9.48 1.05 -4.07
C GLY A 78 -9.35 1.80 -5.41
N PRO A 79 -9.14 3.13 -5.39
CA PRO A 79 -9.06 3.97 -4.19
C PRO A 79 -10.37 4.05 -3.41
N PHE A 80 -10.25 4.20 -2.10
CA PHE A 80 -11.36 4.57 -1.21
C PHE A 80 -11.09 5.93 -0.57
N THR A 81 -12.17 6.72 -0.42
CA THR A 81 -12.16 7.89 0.46
C THR A 81 -12.01 7.45 1.92
N PRO A 82 -11.59 8.34 2.83
CA PRO A 82 -11.49 8.00 4.27
C PRO A 82 -12.77 7.38 4.84
N ASP A 83 -13.95 7.94 4.50
CA ASP A 83 -15.24 7.45 5.00
C ASP A 83 -15.61 6.08 4.42
N ALA A 84 -15.42 5.89 3.12
CA ALA A 84 -15.67 4.60 2.46
C ALA A 84 -14.72 3.52 3.01
N TYR A 85 -13.45 3.88 3.22
CA TYR A 85 -12.45 2.98 3.78
C TYR A 85 -12.80 2.58 5.20
N LYS A 86 -13.26 3.51 6.06
CA LYS A 86 -13.68 3.20 7.43
C LYS A 86 -14.78 2.13 7.46
N ALA A 87 -15.78 2.25 6.59
CA ALA A 87 -16.85 1.26 6.50
C ALA A 87 -16.34 -0.13 6.05
N ILE A 88 -15.44 -0.16 5.06
CA ILE A 88 -14.84 -1.39 4.53
C ILE A 88 -13.89 -2.02 5.56
N ALA A 89 -13.08 -1.21 6.25
CA ALA A 89 -12.15 -1.64 7.27
C ALA A 89 -12.86 -2.36 8.41
N THR A 90 -13.98 -1.80 8.89
CA THR A 90 -14.83 -2.48 9.88
C THR A 90 -15.46 -3.75 9.30
N LYS A 91 -16.02 -3.70 8.08
CA LYS A 91 -16.71 -4.83 7.46
C LYS A 91 -15.79 -6.05 7.23
N LEU A 92 -14.56 -5.82 6.78
CA LEU A 92 -13.60 -6.87 6.44
C LEU A 92 -12.64 -7.19 7.59
N ALA A 93 -12.70 -6.43 8.68
CA ALA A 93 -11.71 -6.43 9.75
C ALA A 93 -10.29 -6.25 9.17
N LEU A 94 -10.10 -5.16 8.41
CA LEU A 94 -8.80 -4.81 7.83
C LEU A 94 -7.80 -4.46 8.96
N PRO A 95 -6.51 -4.81 8.78
CA PRO A 95 -5.49 -4.51 9.77
C PRO A 95 -5.23 -3.01 9.91
N GLU A 96 -4.67 -2.62 11.05
CA GLU A 96 -4.15 -1.28 11.27
C GLU A 96 -2.87 -1.04 10.45
N PHE A 97 -2.52 0.24 10.26
CA PHE A 97 -1.25 0.62 9.65
C PHE A 97 -0.11 0.40 10.66
N SER A 98 0.84 -0.46 10.30
CA SER A 98 2.04 -0.74 11.10
C SER A 98 3.21 0.19 10.79
N TRP A 99 3.14 0.90 9.65
CA TRP A 99 4.15 1.83 9.19
C TRP A 99 3.49 3.12 8.68
N HIS A 100 4.15 4.23 9.00
CA HIS A 100 3.81 5.57 8.55
C HIS A 100 5.07 6.27 8.07
N LEU A 101 4.96 6.97 6.95
CA LEU A 101 6.00 7.88 6.50
C LEU A 101 6.15 8.99 7.55
N LYS A 102 7.35 9.11 8.12
CA LYS A 102 7.67 10.22 9.00
C LYS A 102 7.59 11.50 8.17
N GLN A 103 6.64 12.37 8.49
CA GLN A 103 6.64 13.71 7.92
C GLN A 103 7.90 14.43 8.43
N PRO A 104 8.62 15.16 7.55
CA PRO A 104 9.77 15.95 7.96
C PRO A 104 9.40 17.04 8.97
#